data_AF-A0AAJ1BFJ6-F1
#
_entry.id   AF-A0AAJ1BFJ6-F1
#
_cell.length_a   1.000
_cell.length_b   1.000
_cell.length_c   1.000
_cell.angle_alpha   90.00
_cell.angle_beta   90.00
_cell.angle_gamma   90.00
#
_symmetry.space_group_name_H-M   'P 1'
#
loop_
_entity.id
_entity.type
_entity.pdbx_description
1 polymer ?
#
loop_
_entity_poly.entity_id
_entity_poly.type
_entity_poly.pdbx_seq_one_letter_code
_entity_poly.pdbx_strand_id
1 'polypeptide(L)'
;MFPSDNSLTGHVTEKSSQGSFWHRITDRAGLRGEGKGESVTIHDLRRTIASWSVMRGGNIQTTSKLLGHSDISITASTYAHLDIEQVRRELGITTAQLLGTEIQEPSVDRLVKEIASLKENERQRLLSILHKKFG
;
A
#
# COMPACT_ATOMS: atom_id res chain seq x y z
N MET A 1 15.68 -16.69 15.35
CA MET A 1 15.87 -17.61 14.21
C MET A 1 14.76 -18.65 14.28
N PHE A 2 14.18 -19.05 13.15
CA PHE A 2 13.07 -20.02 13.14
C PHE A 2 13.63 -21.45 13.20
N PRO A 3 13.32 -22.23 14.25
CA PRO A 3 13.84 -23.59 14.40
C PRO A 3 13.26 -24.52 13.33
N SER A 4 14.05 -25.49 12.91
CA SER A 4 13.64 -26.51 11.93
C SER A 4 14.35 -27.82 12.19
N ASP A 5 13.58 -28.86 12.52
CA ASP A 5 14.07 -30.22 12.74
C ASP A 5 14.56 -30.88 11.43
N ASN A 6 14.08 -30.38 10.29
CA ASN A 6 14.44 -30.89 8.96
C ASN A 6 15.71 -30.24 8.37
N SER A 7 16.46 -29.46 9.15
CA SER A 7 17.68 -28.77 8.69
C SER A 7 18.88 -29.17 9.53
N LEU A 8 19.98 -29.52 8.87
CA LEU A 8 21.27 -29.85 9.50
C LEU A 8 21.82 -28.73 10.41
N THR A 9 21.34 -27.49 10.24
CA THR A 9 21.75 -26.31 11.02
C THR A 9 20.78 -25.97 12.17
N GLY A 10 19.75 -26.79 12.38
CA GLY A 10 18.70 -26.59 13.38
C GLY A 10 17.73 -25.43 13.08
N HIS A 11 17.89 -24.76 11.93
CA HIS A 11 17.07 -23.60 11.53
C HIS A 11 16.75 -23.64 10.04
N VAL A 12 15.68 -22.96 9.62
CA VAL A 12 15.25 -22.94 8.21
C VAL A 12 16.33 -22.31 7.32
N THR A 13 16.95 -23.10 6.45
CA THR A 13 18.03 -22.67 5.54
C THR A 13 17.63 -22.71 4.07
N GLU A 14 16.78 -23.65 3.64
CA GLU A 14 16.36 -23.78 2.25
C GLU A 14 15.16 -22.89 1.91
N LYS A 15 15.33 -22.04 0.89
CA LYS A 15 14.37 -20.98 0.56
C LYS A 15 13.46 -21.26 -0.63
N SER A 16 13.77 -22.22 -1.52
CA SER A 16 13.05 -22.33 -2.81
C SER A 16 12.98 -23.72 -3.46
N SER A 17 13.46 -24.79 -2.83
CA SER A 17 13.35 -26.17 -3.36
C SER A 17 11.90 -26.70 -3.26
N GLN A 18 11.55 -27.78 -3.98
CA GLN A 18 10.19 -28.36 -3.97
C GLN A 18 9.73 -28.84 -2.56
N GLY A 19 10.65 -29.05 -1.62
CA GLY A 19 10.35 -29.34 -0.21
C GLY A 19 10.49 -28.16 0.75
N SER A 20 10.89 -26.98 0.27
CA SER A 20 11.18 -25.83 1.12
C SER A 20 9.93 -25.28 1.82
N PHE A 21 10.17 -24.58 2.93
CA PHE A 21 9.14 -23.84 3.66
C PHE A 21 8.37 -22.87 2.75
N TRP A 22 9.08 -22.17 1.85
CA TRP A 22 8.47 -21.25 0.90
C TRP A 22 7.58 -21.95 -0.12
N HIS A 23 8.02 -23.12 -0.61
CA HIS A 23 7.20 -23.94 -1.50
C HIS A 23 5.87 -24.30 -0.84
N ARG A 24 5.91 -24.76 0.41
CA ARG A 24 4.73 -25.11 1.20
C ARG A 24 3.79 -23.94 1.48
N ILE A 25 4.31 -22.71 1.59
CA ILE A 25 3.47 -21.52 1.79
C ILE A 25 2.82 -21.09 0.48
N THR A 26 3.61 -20.96 -0.58
CA THR A 26 3.11 -20.51 -1.89
C THR A 26 2.11 -21.49 -2.48
N ASP A 27 2.31 -22.79 -2.29
CA ASP A 27 1.38 -23.84 -2.69
C ASP A 27 0.03 -23.73 -1.95
N ARG A 28 0.05 -23.62 -0.62
CA ARG A 28 -1.17 -23.42 0.19
C ARG A 28 -1.90 -22.11 -0.12
N ALA A 29 -1.16 -21.07 -0.49
CA ALA A 29 -1.73 -19.77 -0.84
C ALA A 29 -2.25 -19.71 -2.29
N GLY A 30 -2.06 -20.77 -3.09
CA GLY A 30 -2.43 -20.77 -4.51
C GLY A 30 -1.60 -19.81 -5.36
N LEU A 31 -0.38 -19.48 -4.93
CA LEU A 31 0.52 -18.49 -5.56
C LEU A 31 1.61 -19.15 -6.42
N ARG A 32 1.40 -20.40 -6.84
CA ARG A 32 2.28 -21.11 -7.77
C ARG A 32 1.67 -21.10 -9.15
N GLY A 33 2.31 -20.43 -10.10
CA GLY A 33 1.98 -20.59 -11.51
C GLY A 33 2.50 -21.91 -12.08
N GLU A 34 1.90 -22.34 -13.18
CA GLU A 34 2.23 -23.59 -13.88
C GLU A 34 3.55 -23.46 -14.67
N GLY A 35 3.94 -22.24 -15.02
CA GLY A 35 5.15 -21.92 -15.77
C GLY A 35 6.38 -21.59 -14.91
N LYS A 36 7.57 -21.80 -15.50
CA LYS A 36 8.85 -21.40 -14.91
C LYS A 36 8.92 -19.87 -14.83
N GLY A 37 8.84 -19.34 -13.60
CA GLY A 37 8.92 -17.90 -13.32
C GLY A 37 7.60 -17.26 -12.89
N GLU A 38 6.51 -18.02 -12.88
CA GLU A 38 5.18 -17.51 -12.48
C GLU A 38 4.89 -17.71 -10.98
N SER A 39 5.74 -18.47 -10.28
CA SER A 39 5.63 -18.64 -8.83
C SER A 39 6.23 -17.45 -8.09
N VAL A 40 5.49 -16.92 -7.11
CA VAL A 40 5.96 -15.84 -6.25
C VAL A 40 7.18 -16.29 -5.45
N THR A 41 8.19 -15.42 -5.36
CA THR A 41 9.44 -15.66 -4.63
C THR A 41 9.51 -14.81 -3.36
N ILE A 42 10.40 -15.17 -2.43
CA ILE A 42 10.69 -14.34 -1.24
C ILE A 42 11.21 -12.95 -1.66
N HIS A 43 11.85 -12.84 -2.82
CA HIS A 43 12.30 -11.56 -3.36
C HIS A 43 11.12 -10.67 -3.78
N ASP A 44 10.00 -11.24 -4.22
CA ASP A 44 8.78 -10.46 -4.51
C ASP A 44 8.21 -9.85 -3.25
N LEU A 45 8.17 -10.58 -2.14
CA LEU A 45 7.77 -10.03 -0.86
C LEU A 45 8.67 -8.86 -0.43
N ARG A 46 9.99 -9.03 -0.59
CA ARG A 46 10.96 -7.95 -0.34
C ARG A 46 10.68 -6.73 -1.22
N ARG A 47 10.35 -6.94 -2.50
CA ARG A 47 9.98 -5.87 -3.43
C ARG A 47 8.69 -5.17 -3.03
N THR A 48 7.66 -5.92 -2.63
CA THR A 48 6.38 -5.35 -2.17
C THR A 48 6.58 -4.44 -0.96
N ILE A 49 7.34 -4.87 0.05
CA ILE A 49 7.62 -4.05 1.25
C ILE A 49 8.37 -2.77 0.87
N ALA A 50 9.35 -2.87 -0.04
CA ALA A 50 10.10 -1.72 -0.53
C ALA A 50 9.21 -0.70 -1.24
N SER A 51 8.40 -1.16 -2.21
CA SER A 51 7.46 -0.29 -2.93
C SER A 51 6.46 0.37 -1.98
N TRP A 52 5.89 -0.38 -1.03
CA TRP A 52 4.97 0.18 -0.04
C TRP A 52 5.63 1.24 0.84
N SER A 53 6.86 1.03 1.29
CA SER A 53 7.59 2.01 2.09
C SER A 53 7.83 3.30 1.32
N VAL A 54 8.28 3.22 0.07
CA VAL A 54 8.52 4.39 -0.78
C VAL A 54 7.22 5.13 -1.12
N MET A 55 6.16 4.41 -1.50
CA MET A 55 4.86 4.99 -1.85
C MET A 55 4.13 5.69 -0.70
N ARG A 56 4.50 5.41 0.56
CA ARG A 56 3.98 6.13 1.73
C ARG A 56 4.80 7.38 2.09
N GLY A 57 5.73 7.78 1.21
CA GLY A 57 6.65 8.91 1.44
C GLY A 57 7.87 8.52 2.29
N GLY A 58 8.19 7.23 2.39
CA GLY A 58 9.36 6.77 3.10
C GLY A 58 10.64 7.07 2.33
N ASN A 59 11.61 7.72 2.99
CA ASN A 59 12.93 8.01 2.41
C ASN A 59 13.61 6.71 1.90
N ILE A 60 14.13 6.74 0.67
CA ILE A 60 14.85 5.63 0.02
C ILE A 60 16.01 5.13 0.88
N GLN A 61 16.73 6.01 1.58
CA GLN A 61 17.83 5.66 2.49
C GLN A 61 17.32 4.83 3.68
N THR A 62 16.19 5.25 4.27
CA THR A 62 15.53 4.52 5.36
C THR A 62 15.00 3.18 4.88
N THR A 63 14.35 3.15 3.72
CA THR A 63 13.85 1.93 3.09
C THR A 63 15.00 0.96 2.77
N SER A 64 16.13 1.45 2.27
CA SER A 64 17.32 0.63 1.98
C SER A 64 17.91 0.00 3.26
N LYS A 65 17.97 0.76 4.35
CA LYS A 65 18.40 0.27 5.66
C LYS A 65 17.43 -0.78 6.21
N LEU A 66 16.11 -0.56 6.08
CA LEU A 66 15.07 -1.52 6.48
C LEU A 66 15.22 -2.86 5.76
N LEU A 67 15.56 -2.85 4.48
CA LEU A 67 15.75 -4.05 3.66
C LEU A 67 17.12 -4.73 3.86
N GLY A 68 18.02 -4.08 4.62
CA GLY A 68 19.38 -4.57 4.85
C GLY A 68 20.22 -4.61 3.59
N HIS A 69 19.98 -3.73 2.61
CA HIS A 69 20.81 -3.65 1.42
C HIS A 69 22.16 -3.00 1.78
N SER A 70 23.25 -3.67 1.42
CA SER A 70 24.62 -3.17 1.63
C SER A 70 24.92 -1.93 0.80
N ASP A 71 24.18 -1.73 -0.29
CA ASP A 71 24.29 -0.56 -1.16
C ASP A 71 22.91 0.06 -1.38
N ILE A 72 22.81 1.36 -1.08
CA ILE A 72 21.62 2.19 -1.31
C ILE A 72 21.30 2.30 -2.79
N SER A 73 22.32 2.23 -3.66
CA SER A 73 22.19 2.37 -5.12
C SER A 73 21.26 1.32 -5.72
N ILE A 74 21.18 0.12 -5.13
CA ILE A 74 20.26 -0.95 -5.55
C ILE A 74 18.80 -0.55 -5.30
N THR A 75 18.52 0.01 -4.11
CA THR A 75 17.19 0.48 -3.74
C THR A 75 16.82 1.73 -4.54
N ALA A 76 17.76 2.65 -4.73
CA ALA A 76 17.56 3.88 -5.48
C ALA A 76 17.27 3.60 -6.96
N SER A 77 18.07 2.77 -7.64
CA SER A 77 17.84 2.45 -9.06
C SER A 77 16.49 1.77 -9.29
N THR A 78 16.03 0.96 -8.33
CA THR A 78 14.78 0.22 -8.44
C THR A 78 13.56 1.06 -8.09
N TYR A 79 13.63 2.00 -7.13
CA TYR A 79 12.44 2.70 -6.61
C TYR A 79 12.46 4.23 -6.72
N ALA A 80 13.54 4.86 -7.20
CA ALA A 80 13.61 6.32 -7.32
C ALA A 80 12.49 6.92 -8.18
N HIS A 81 12.00 6.20 -9.19
CA HIS A 81 10.89 6.66 -10.02
C HIS A 81 9.57 6.76 -9.22
N LEU A 82 9.34 5.90 -8.22
CA LEU A 82 8.15 5.97 -7.36
C LEU A 82 8.16 7.23 -6.49
N ASP A 83 9.35 7.62 -6.01
CA ASP A 83 9.56 8.85 -5.24
C ASP A 83 9.28 10.08 -6.10
N ILE A 84 9.79 10.11 -7.34
CA ILE A 84 9.53 11.21 -8.29
C ILE A 84 8.03 11.37 -8.58
N GLU A 85 7.32 10.28 -8.83
CA GLU A 85 5.87 10.31 -9.07
C GLU A 85 5.10 10.76 -7.83
N GLN A 86 5.56 10.39 -6.63
CA GLN A 86 4.98 10.90 -5.40
C GLN A 86 5.23 12.39 -5.21
N VAL A 87 6.45 12.87 -5.42
CA VAL A 87 6.79 14.30 -5.40
C VAL A 87 5.92 15.07 -6.38
N ARG A 88 5.71 14.57 -7.60
CA ARG A 88 4.80 15.19 -8.58
C ARG A 88 3.36 15.27 -8.08
N ARG A 89 2.84 14.20 -7.46
CA ARG A 89 1.49 14.20 -6.87
C ARG A 89 1.38 15.21 -5.74
N GLU A 90 2.32 15.21 -4.80
CA GLU A 90 2.34 16.14 -3.66
C GLU A 90 2.48 17.60 -4.11
N LEU A 91 3.31 17.86 -5.12
CA LEU A 91 3.39 19.17 -5.76
C LEU A 91 2.06 19.57 -6.40
N GLY A 92 1.41 18.66 -7.14
CA GLY A 92 0.08 18.92 -7.71
C GLY A 92 -0.97 19.27 -6.67
N ILE A 93 -1.01 18.54 -5.54
CA ILE A 93 -1.89 18.81 -4.40
C ILE A 93 -1.57 20.19 -3.79
N THR A 94 -0.30 20.44 -3.51
CA THR A 94 0.17 21.71 -2.90
C THR A 94 -0.15 22.89 -3.81
N THR A 95 0.12 22.77 -5.11
CA THR A 95 -0.18 23.80 -6.10
C THR A 95 -1.67 24.04 -6.23
N ALA A 96 -2.50 22.98 -6.23
CA ALA A 96 -3.95 23.11 -6.25
C ALA A 96 -4.50 23.82 -4.99
N GLN A 97 -3.94 23.52 -3.82
CA GLN A 97 -4.26 24.20 -2.55
C GLN A 97 -3.85 25.67 -2.58
N LEU A 98 -2.63 25.98 -3.05
CA LEU A 98 -2.11 27.35 -3.15
C LEU A 98 -2.88 28.20 -4.17
N LEU A 99 -3.35 27.60 -5.26
CA LEU A 99 -4.16 28.26 -6.29
C LEU A 99 -5.64 28.35 -5.92
N GLY A 100 -6.07 27.76 -4.79
CA GLY A 100 -7.48 27.73 -4.38
C GLY A 100 -8.37 26.88 -5.30
N THR A 101 -7.78 26.06 -6.18
CA THR A 101 -8.52 25.08 -6.98
C THR A 101 -8.74 23.86 -6.12
N GLU A 102 -9.75 23.91 -5.24
CA GLU A 102 -10.20 22.72 -4.54
C GLU A 102 -10.52 21.64 -5.58
N ILE A 103 -9.84 20.49 -5.52
CA ILE A 103 -10.41 19.26 -6.04
C ILE A 103 -11.63 19.02 -5.15
N GLN A 104 -12.76 19.63 -5.50
CA GLN A 104 -14.01 19.46 -4.78
C GLN A 104 -14.32 17.97 -4.81
N GLU A 105 -14.38 17.33 -3.63
CA GLU A 105 -15.18 16.11 -3.51
C GLU A 105 -16.54 16.42 -4.18
N PRO A 106 -17.14 15.47 -4.93
CA PRO A 106 -18.44 15.68 -5.53
C PRO A 106 -19.35 16.35 -4.50
N SER A 107 -19.97 17.48 -4.85
CA SER A 107 -20.73 18.31 -3.89
C SER A 107 -21.68 17.50 -3.01
N VAL A 108 -22.20 16.39 -3.56
CA VAL A 108 -23.04 15.41 -2.88
C VAL A 108 -22.31 14.67 -1.74
N ASP A 109 -21.07 14.22 -1.91
CA ASP A 109 -20.35 13.42 -0.91
C ASP A 109 -19.99 14.25 0.34
N ARG A 110 -19.64 15.52 0.14
CA ARG A 110 -19.44 16.48 1.22
C ARG A 110 -20.75 16.73 1.99
N LEU A 111 -21.85 16.95 1.27
CA LEU A 111 -23.16 17.13 1.88
C LEU A 111 -23.64 15.89 2.63
N VAL A 112 -23.34 14.68 2.13
CA VAL A 112 -23.67 13.43 2.83
C VAL A 112 -22.90 13.31 4.15
N LYS A 113 -21.60 13.65 4.18
CA LYS A 113 -20.81 13.67 5.42
C LYS A 113 -21.32 14.72 6.41
N GLU A 114 -21.68 15.91 5.93
CA GLU A 114 -22.26 16.96 6.77
C GLU A 114 -23.63 16.56 7.31
N ILE A 115 -24.50 15.92 6.51
CA ILE A 115 -25.82 15.42 6.97
C ILE A 115 -25.67 14.25 7.95
N ALA A 116 -24.65 13.41 7.79
CA ALA A 116 -24.36 12.30 8.69
C ALA A 116 -23.86 12.76 10.08
N SER A 117 -23.19 13.92 10.15
CA SER A 117 -22.70 14.49 11.41
C SER A 117 -23.74 15.29 12.20
N LEU A 118 -24.88 15.61 11.58
CA LEU A 118 -26.01 16.26 12.26
C LEU A 118 -26.69 15.35 13.27
N LYS A 119 -27.24 15.96 14.32
CA LYS A 119 -28.05 15.27 15.33
C LYS A 119 -29.38 14.82 14.72
N GLU A 120 -29.99 13.78 15.30
CA GLU A 120 -31.23 13.19 14.77
C GLU A 120 -32.36 14.22 14.58
N ASN A 121 -32.51 15.15 15.52
CA ASN A 121 -33.48 16.24 15.45
C ASN A 121 -33.23 17.20 14.27
N GLU A 122 -31.97 17.48 13.95
CA GLU A 122 -31.57 18.35 12.83
C GLU A 122 -31.80 17.64 11.49
N ARG A 123 -31.49 16.34 11.42
CA ARG A 123 -31.72 15.52 10.23
C ARG A 123 -33.20 15.42 9.89
N GLN A 124 -34.05 15.17 10.88
CA GLN A 124 -35.51 15.12 10.70
C GLN A 124 -36.08 16.46 10.24
N ARG A 125 -35.58 17.58 10.79
CA ARG A 125 -35.97 18.93 10.36
C ARG A 125 -35.54 19.21 8.92
N LEU A 126 -34.32 18.83 8.55
CA LEU A 126 -33.80 19.04 7.20
C LEU A 126 -34.58 18.22 6.16
N LEU A 127 -34.92 16.96 6.47
CA LEU A 127 -35.80 16.13 5.66
C LEU A 127 -37.18 16.78 5.47
N SER A 128 -37.78 17.33 6.52
CA SER A 128 -39.08 18.01 6.42
C SER A 128 -39.03 19.25 5.51
N ILE A 129 -37.93 20.00 5.53
CA ILE A 129 -37.74 21.21 4.70
C ILE A 129 -37.55 20.82 3.24
N LEU A 130 -36.74 19.79 2.97
CA LEU A 130 -36.51 19.32 1.60
C LEU A 130 -37.79 18.75 0.98
N HIS A 131 -38.55 17.97 1.74
CA HIS A 131 -39.82 17.40 1.27
C HIS A 131 -40.86 18.48 0.95
N LYS A 132 -40.87 19.59 1.71
CA LYS A 132 -41.76 20.75 1.45
C LYS A 132 -41.31 21.62 0.27
N LYS A 133 -40.03 21.55 -0.10
CA LYS A 133 -39.44 22.42 -1.13
C LYS A 133 -39.35 21.75 -2.51
N PHE A 134 -39.27 20.42 -2.54
CA PHE A 134 -39.07 19.64 -3.76
C PHE A 134 -40.12 18.52 -3.97
N GLY A 135 -41.07 18.35 -3.04
CA GLY A 135 -42.28 17.55 -3.22
C GLY A 135 -43.47 18.45 -3.58
#